data_AF-A0A3S9I421-F1
#
_entry.id   AF-A0A3S9I421-F1
#
_cell.length_a   1.000
_cell.length_b   1.000
_cell.length_c   1.000
_cell.angle_alpha   90.00
_cell.angle_beta   90.00
_cell.angle_gamma   90.00
#
_symmetry.space_group_name_H-M   'P 1'
#
loop_
_entity.id
_entity.type
_entity.pdbx_description
1 polymer ?
#
loop_
_entity_poly.entity_id
_entity_poly.type
_entity_poly.pdbx_seq_one_letter_code
_entity_poly.pdbx_strand_id
1 'polypeptide(L)'
;MLKIFLCHSSGDKEDVRRLRTQLLSAGFQPWLDEEDILPGQDWDREIRRAIRACDLVLVCLSRASVTKTGYVQKEIRIVLDEADHQPEGAVYVIPARLEDCEVPERLQRWHRVDLFTQGGYDRLLKSLAAVAAARVGVRYDGFYAKPSSKEGFTEFLRFYPDGTVLDVTTSGSVEQVARWFNRDHPDLGTGTYDIVGDRITFAPSDSYGTIEYDGTLREEGGELHLHTLSRINGHQSDGVWRFVPVQLRRS
;
A
#
# COMPACT_ATOMS: atom_id res chain seq x y z
N MET A 1 1.48 -0.42 -10.02
CA MET A 1 2.30 0.79 -10.25
C MET A 1 1.81 1.85 -9.27
N LEU A 2 2.69 2.60 -8.60
CA LEU A 2 2.26 3.57 -7.56
C LEU A 2 1.52 4.76 -8.21
N LYS A 3 0.24 4.91 -7.89
CA LYS A 3 -0.67 5.99 -8.26
C LYS A 3 -0.45 7.19 -7.35
N ILE A 4 -0.11 8.32 -7.96
CA ILE A 4 0.26 9.53 -7.22
C ILE A 4 -0.66 10.67 -7.67
N PHE A 5 -1.45 11.22 -6.76
CA PHE A 5 -2.25 12.40 -7.07
C PHE A 5 -1.40 13.68 -6.98
N LEU A 6 -1.37 14.48 -8.04
CA LEU A 6 -0.63 15.75 -8.08
C LEU A 6 -1.56 16.93 -7.75
N CYS A 7 -1.68 17.24 -6.45
CA CYS A 7 -2.43 18.40 -5.98
C CYS A 7 -1.61 19.67 -6.22
N HIS A 8 -2.16 20.65 -6.93
CA HIS A 8 -1.43 21.87 -7.28
C HIS A 8 -2.38 23.04 -7.53
N SER A 9 -1.87 24.27 -7.56
CA SER A 9 -2.66 25.40 -8.03
C SER A 9 -2.55 25.54 -9.54
N SER A 10 -3.55 26.16 -10.17
CA SER A 10 -3.52 26.43 -11.61
C SER A 10 -2.32 27.27 -12.07
N GLY A 11 -1.64 27.99 -11.16
CA GLY A 11 -0.43 28.74 -11.48
C GLY A 11 0.82 27.86 -11.60
N ASP A 12 0.78 26.63 -11.10
CA ASP A 12 1.93 25.72 -11.00
C ASP A 12 1.95 24.69 -12.14
N LYS A 13 1.02 24.79 -13.09
CA LYS A 13 0.76 23.79 -14.12
C LYS A 13 2.00 23.38 -14.91
N GLU A 14 2.82 24.33 -15.33
CA GLU A 14 4.01 24.03 -16.12
C GLU A 14 5.01 23.20 -15.33
N ASP A 15 5.26 23.55 -14.07
CA ASP A 15 6.19 22.85 -13.20
C ASP A 15 5.69 21.44 -12.86
N VAL A 16 4.39 21.32 -12.60
CA VAL A 16 3.74 20.04 -12.25
C VAL A 16 3.65 19.12 -13.47
N ARG A 17 3.45 19.64 -14.69
CA ARG A 17 3.56 18.82 -15.92
C ARG A 17 4.96 18.27 -16.11
N ARG A 18 6.02 19.07 -15.87
CA ARG A 18 7.39 18.57 -15.93
C ARG A 18 7.63 17.46 -14.89
N LEU A 19 7.17 17.67 -13.66
CA LEU A 19 7.23 16.65 -12.60
C LEU A 19 6.48 15.37 -13.00
N ARG A 20 5.28 15.49 -13.58
CA ARG A 20 4.49 14.36 -14.08
C ARG A 20 5.28 13.54 -15.09
N THR A 21 5.89 14.18 -16.10
CA THR A 21 6.72 13.50 -17.09
C THR A 21 7.88 12.76 -16.44
N GLN A 22 8.59 13.38 -15.50
CA GLN A 22 9.69 12.74 -14.78
C GLN A 22 9.22 11.51 -13.98
N LEU A 23 8.10 11.62 -13.27
CA LEU A 23 7.50 10.52 -12.51
C LEU A 23 7.04 9.36 -13.40
N LEU A 24 6.45 9.65 -14.57
CA LEU A 24 6.11 8.64 -15.57
C LEU A 24 7.35 7.91 -16.07
N SER A 25 8.42 8.63 -16.39
CA SER A 25 9.70 8.04 -16.81
C SER A 25 10.36 7.20 -15.71
N ALA A 26 10.09 7.50 -14.45
CA ALA A 26 10.54 6.72 -13.29
C ALA A 26 9.64 5.50 -12.97
N GLY A 27 8.61 5.23 -13.78
CA GLY A 27 7.74 4.06 -13.61
C GLY A 27 6.63 4.24 -12.58
N PHE A 28 6.22 5.47 -12.30
CA PHE A 28 5.04 5.77 -11.46
C PHE A 28 3.83 6.16 -12.30
N GLN A 29 2.66 6.19 -11.67
CA GLN A 29 1.37 6.56 -12.29
C GLN A 29 0.85 7.88 -11.72
N PRO A 30 1.47 9.03 -12.05
CA PRO A 30 0.96 10.32 -11.62
C PRO A 30 -0.38 10.65 -12.30
N TRP A 31 -1.32 11.16 -11.51
CA TRP A 31 -2.62 11.64 -11.95
C TRP A 31 -2.64 13.17 -11.84
N LEU A 32 -3.06 13.83 -12.91
CA LEU A 32 -3.15 15.28 -13.06
C LEU A 32 -4.49 15.63 -13.70
N ASP A 33 -5.25 16.51 -13.05
CA ASP A 33 -6.62 16.87 -13.43
C ASP A 33 -6.77 17.31 -14.90
N GLU A 34 -5.83 18.11 -15.41
CA GLU A 34 -5.85 18.62 -16.80
C GLU A 34 -5.62 17.52 -17.86
N GLU A 35 -4.88 16.48 -17.50
CA GLU A 35 -4.49 15.41 -18.44
C GLU A 35 -5.44 14.21 -18.35
N ASP A 36 -5.95 13.92 -17.14
CA ASP A 36 -6.63 12.68 -16.83
C ASP A 36 -8.16 12.84 -16.71
N ILE A 37 -8.69 14.06 -16.68
CA ILE A 37 -10.15 14.32 -16.74
C ILE A 37 -10.57 14.55 -18.19
N LEU A 38 -11.50 13.72 -18.66
CA LEU A 38 -12.02 13.80 -20.02
C LEU A 38 -13.06 14.93 -20.15
N PRO A 39 -13.13 15.59 -21.33
CA PRO A 39 -14.19 16.56 -21.61
C PRO A 39 -15.58 15.97 -21.36
N GLY A 40 -16.39 16.67 -20.57
CA GLY A 40 -17.75 16.25 -20.19
C GLY A 40 -17.84 15.49 -18.86
N GLN A 41 -16.73 15.16 -18.21
CA GLN A 41 -16.75 14.63 -16.85
C GLN A 41 -16.97 15.75 -15.81
N ASP A 42 -17.61 15.38 -14.71
CA ASP A 42 -17.72 16.25 -13.54
C ASP A 42 -16.36 16.32 -12.83
N TRP A 43 -15.71 17.48 -12.92
CA TRP A 43 -14.38 17.72 -12.40
C TRP A 43 -14.27 17.46 -10.88
N ASP A 44 -15.26 17.94 -10.12
CA ASP A 44 -15.36 17.78 -8.66
C ASP A 44 -15.45 16.30 -8.26
N ARG A 45 -16.20 15.51 -9.02
CA ARG A 45 -16.38 14.09 -8.78
C ARG A 45 -15.14 13.28 -9.08
N GLU A 46 -14.50 13.51 -10.24
CA GLU A 46 -13.32 12.74 -10.64
C GLU A 46 -12.11 13.05 -9.76
N ILE A 47 -11.93 14.29 -9.30
CA ILE A 47 -10.87 14.64 -8.34
C ILE A 47 -11.05 13.87 -7.03
N ARG A 48 -12.25 13.88 -6.45
CA ARG A 48 -12.53 13.13 -5.21
C ARG A 48 -12.27 11.64 -5.39
N ARG A 49 -12.67 11.09 -6.55
CA ARG A 49 -12.42 9.69 -6.89
C ARG A 49 -10.92 9.41 -7.00
N ALA A 50 -10.16 10.28 -7.65
CA ALA A 50 -8.72 10.12 -7.83
C ALA A 50 -7.97 10.21 -6.49
N ILE A 51 -8.30 11.16 -5.62
CA ILE A 51 -7.70 11.26 -4.27
C ILE A 51 -7.94 9.97 -3.47
N ARG A 52 -9.17 9.42 -3.51
CA ARG A 52 -9.51 8.16 -2.81
C ARG A 52 -8.85 6.92 -3.41
N ALA A 53 -8.58 6.93 -4.71
CA ALA A 53 -8.03 5.79 -5.42
C ALA A 53 -6.50 5.84 -5.58
N CYS A 54 -5.87 6.96 -5.19
CA CYS A 54 -4.43 7.11 -5.20
C CYS A 54 -3.80 6.58 -3.92
N ASP A 55 -2.50 6.32 -4.00
CA ASP A 55 -1.75 5.70 -2.92
C ASP A 55 -1.01 6.74 -2.09
N LEU A 56 -0.75 7.88 -2.73
CA LEU A 56 -0.05 9.00 -2.16
C LEU A 56 -0.48 10.28 -2.90
N VAL A 57 -0.56 11.37 -2.14
CA VAL A 57 -0.80 12.71 -2.64
C VAL A 57 0.48 13.54 -2.52
N LEU A 58 0.94 14.07 -3.65
CA LEU A 58 1.95 15.14 -3.68
C LEU A 58 1.25 16.49 -3.69
N VAL A 59 1.40 17.24 -2.61
CA VAL A 59 0.86 18.61 -2.52
C VAL A 59 1.93 19.58 -2.98
N CYS A 60 1.81 20.04 -4.23
CA CYS A 60 2.76 20.93 -4.89
C CYS A 60 2.56 22.38 -4.41
N LEU A 61 3.60 22.96 -3.81
CA LEU A 61 3.56 24.26 -3.15
C LEU A 61 4.44 25.28 -3.88
N SER A 62 3.91 26.47 -4.10
CA SER A 62 4.58 27.67 -4.59
C SER A 62 4.09 28.88 -3.80
N ARG A 63 4.73 30.05 -3.94
CA ARG A 63 4.24 31.27 -3.28
C ARG A 63 2.83 31.62 -3.74
N ALA A 64 2.51 31.35 -5.01
CA ALA A 64 1.19 31.57 -5.59
C ALA A 64 0.13 30.61 -5.02
N SER A 65 0.48 29.34 -4.75
CA SER A 65 -0.49 28.37 -4.21
C SER A 65 -0.76 28.54 -2.73
N VAL A 66 0.25 28.97 -1.95
CA VAL A 66 0.14 29.17 -0.50
C VAL A 66 -0.72 30.39 -0.15
N THR A 67 -0.69 31.44 -0.98
CA THR A 67 -1.39 32.71 -0.74
C THR A 67 -2.78 32.79 -1.37
N LYS A 68 -3.11 31.89 -2.31
CA LYS A 68 -4.40 31.89 -3.00
C LYS A 68 -5.50 31.22 -2.19
N THR A 69 -6.63 31.91 -2.06
CA THR A 69 -7.92 31.31 -1.79
C THR A 69 -8.49 30.71 -3.08
N GLY A 70 -9.07 29.51 -3.02
CA GLY A 70 -9.62 28.86 -4.21
C GLY A 70 -9.64 27.35 -4.12
N TYR A 71 -9.69 26.72 -5.30
CA TYR A 71 -9.95 25.29 -5.43
C TYR A 71 -8.87 24.40 -4.81
N VAL A 72 -7.60 24.80 -4.87
CA VAL A 72 -6.48 24.08 -4.23
C VAL A 72 -6.71 23.91 -2.72
N GLN A 73 -7.35 24.87 -2.04
CA GLN A 73 -7.68 24.76 -0.61
C GLN A 73 -8.78 23.73 -0.34
N LYS A 74 -9.71 23.56 -1.30
CA LYS A 74 -10.75 22.54 -1.25
C LYS A 74 -10.15 21.15 -1.47
N GLU A 75 -9.25 20.99 -2.44
CA GLU A 75 -8.49 19.74 -2.64
C GLU A 75 -7.67 19.41 -1.41
N ILE A 76 -6.86 20.35 -0.89
CA ILE A 76 -6.06 20.15 0.32
C ILE A 76 -6.97 19.73 1.47
N ARG A 77 -8.17 20.30 1.63
CA ARG A 77 -9.10 19.84 2.66
C ARG A 77 -9.49 18.37 2.48
N ILE A 78 -9.87 17.96 1.27
CA ILE A 78 -10.23 16.56 0.98
C ILE A 78 -9.04 15.63 1.23
N VAL A 79 -7.84 16.01 0.79
CA VAL A 79 -6.60 15.26 1.02
C VAL A 79 -6.33 15.08 2.51
N LEU A 80 -6.49 16.14 3.30
CA LEU A 80 -6.29 16.09 4.75
C LEU A 80 -7.33 15.20 5.42
N ASP A 81 -8.60 15.28 5.00
CA ASP A 81 -9.66 14.41 5.51
C ASP A 81 -9.34 12.94 5.20
N GLU A 82 -8.91 12.60 3.97
CA GLU A 82 -8.52 11.23 3.61
C GLU A 82 -7.24 10.78 4.32
N ALA A 83 -6.30 11.70 4.60
CA ALA A 83 -5.09 11.42 5.35
C ALA A 83 -5.36 11.02 6.81
N ASP A 84 -6.40 11.59 7.43
CA ASP A 84 -6.80 11.25 8.79
C ASP A 84 -7.43 9.84 8.90
N HIS A 85 -7.83 9.24 7.77
CA HIS A 85 -8.31 7.85 7.72
C HIS A 85 -7.19 6.84 7.42
N GLN A 86 -5.96 7.29 7.21
CA GLN A 86 -4.83 6.41 6.94
C GLN A 86 -4.29 5.77 8.22
N PRO A 87 -3.71 4.56 8.13
CA PRO A 87 -3.01 3.95 9.25
C PRO A 87 -1.90 4.86 9.80
N GLU A 88 -1.67 4.75 11.11
CA GLU A 88 -0.58 5.47 11.75
C GLU A 88 0.77 5.12 11.11
N GLY A 89 1.56 6.13 10.77
CA GLY A 89 2.85 5.97 10.10
C GLY A 89 2.80 5.81 8.58
N ALA A 90 1.61 5.73 7.95
CA ALA A 90 1.49 5.66 6.50
C ALA A 90 1.93 6.99 5.84
N VAL A 91 2.78 6.88 4.82
CA VAL A 91 3.19 8.04 4.00
C VAL A 91 2.16 8.26 2.91
N TYR A 92 1.09 8.99 3.23
CA TYR A 92 0.02 9.33 2.27
C TYR A 92 0.13 10.75 1.72
N VAL A 93 0.67 11.71 2.48
CA VAL A 93 0.83 13.10 2.03
C VAL A 93 2.30 13.49 2.05
N ILE A 94 2.78 14.03 0.93
CA ILE A 94 4.11 14.65 0.85
C ILE A 94 3.94 16.09 0.37
N PRO A 95 4.20 17.09 1.23
CA PRO A 95 4.35 18.48 0.81
C PRO A 95 5.58 18.63 -0.09
N ALA A 96 5.40 19.06 -1.33
CA ALA A 96 6.45 19.19 -2.33
C ALA A 96 6.57 20.64 -2.79
N ARG A 97 7.62 21.35 -2.36
CA ARG A 97 7.84 22.75 -2.72
C ARG A 97 8.50 22.84 -4.08
N LEU A 98 7.85 23.53 -5.01
CA LEU A 98 8.34 23.81 -6.37
C LEU A 98 9.31 24.99 -6.39
N GLU A 99 9.18 25.90 -5.43
CA GLU A 99 10.06 27.04 -5.18
C GLU A 99 10.14 27.34 -3.68
N ASP A 100 10.97 28.32 -3.31
CA ASP A 100 11.10 28.74 -1.92
C ASP A 100 9.84 29.49 -1.43
N CYS A 101 8.91 28.74 -0.81
CA CYS A 101 7.68 29.26 -0.20
C CYS A 101 7.39 28.69 1.21
N GLU A 102 6.54 29.32 2.00
CA GLU A 102 6.15 28.75 3.30
C GLU A 102 5.23 27.53 3.15
N VAL A 103 5.39 26.52 4.02
CA VAL A 103 4.46 25.39 4.08
C VAL A 103 3.26 25.77 4.95
N PRO A 104 2.02 25.66 4.44
CA PRO A 104 0.82 25.93 5.23
C PRO A 104 0.80 25.13 6.53
N GLU A 105 0.37 25.74 7.63
CA GLU A 105 0.38 25.14 8.99
C GLU A 105 -0.18 23.72 9.02
N ARG A 106 -1.32 23.49 8.35
CA ARG A 106 -1.99 22.18 8.27
C ARG A 106 -1.13 21.08 7.63
N LEU A 107 -0.13 21.44 6.83
CA LEU A 107 0.78 20.54 6.13
C LEU A 107 2.13 20.39 6.85
N GLN A 108 2.42 21.22 7.87
CA GLN A 108 3.72 21.21 8.57
C GLN A 108 3.96 19.94 9.38
N ARG A 109 2.89 19.18 9.71
CA ARG A 109 3.04 17.87 10.40
C ARG A 109 3.73 16.82 9.54
N TRP A 110 3.78 16.99 8.21
CA TRP A 110 4.49 16.08 7.32
C TRP A 110 5.83 16.66 6.90
N HIS A 111 6.82 15.78 6.82
CA HIS A 111 8.13 16.15 6.29
C HIS A 111 8.01 16.49 4.80
N ARG A 112 8.51 17.66 4.42
CA ARG A 112 8.45 18.17 3.05
C ARG A 112 9.63 17.72 2.18
N VAL A 113 9.49 17.91 0.87
CA VAL A 113 10.60 17.88 -0.10
C VAL A 113 10.70 19.21 -0.83
N ASP A 114 11.92 19.72 -0.98
CA ASP A 114 12.22 20.96 -1.71
C ASP A 114 12.74 20.59 -3.12
N LEU A 115 11.87 20.58 -4.14
CA LEU A 115 12.18 20.08 -5.48
C LEU A 115 13.10 20.99 -6.30
N PHE A 116 13.20 22.26 -5.91
CA PHE A 116 14.11 23.24 -6.51
C PHE A 116 15.56 23.13 -6.01
N THR A 117 15.83 22.25 -5.04
CA THR A 117 17.18 22.02 -4.50
C THR A 117 17.89 20.86 -5.18
N GLN A 118 19.22 20.89 -5.21
CA GLN A 118 20.02 19.78 -5.71
C GLN A 118 19.73 18.50 -4.89
N GLY A 119 19.36 17.42 -5.58
CA GLY A 119 18.98 16.15 -4.95
C GLY A 119 17.57 16.10 -4.36
N GLY A 120 16.78 17.18 -4.47
CA GLY A 120 15.38 17.21 -4.02
C GLY A 120 14.52 16.14 -4.71
N TYR A 121 14.67 16.02 -6.03
CA TYR A 121 13.97 14.98 -6.81
C TYR A 121 14.39 13.56 -6.41
N ASP A 122 15.69 13.30 -6.19
CA ASP A 122 16.17 11.99 -5.73
C ASP A 122 15.62 11.61 -4.36
N ARG A 123 15.45 12.59 -3.46
CA ARG A 123 14.81 12.37 -2.16
C ARG A 123 13.33 12.02 -2.33
N LEU A 124 12.62 12.68 -3.24
CA LEU A 124 11.24 12.30 -3.58
C LEU A 124 11.20 10.85 -4.10
N LEU A 125 12.06 10.50 -5.06
CA LEU A 125 12.14 9.14 -5.61
C LEU A 125 12.40 8.08 -4.53
N LYS A 126 13.30 8.35 -3.57
CA LYS A 126 13.54 7.45 -2.43
C LYS A 126 12.28 7.23 -1.59
N SER A 127 11.53 8.29 -1.31
CA SER A 127 10.26 8.19 -0.57
C SER A 127 9.22 7.39 -1.34
N LEU A 128 9.04 7.68 -2.63
CA LEU A 128 8.08 6.96 -3.48
C LEU A 128 8.44 5.49 -3.64
N ALA A 129 9.73 5.16 -3.79
CA ALA A 129 10.21 3.79 -3.84
C ALA A 129 9.95 3.04 -2.52
N ALA A 130 10.14 3.69 -1.37
CA ALA A 130 9.83 3.08 -0.07
C ALA A 130 8.33 2.80 0.08
N VAL A 131 7.45 3.73 -0.34
CA VAL A 131 6.00 3.51 -0.34
C VAL A 131 5.62 2.40 -1.31
N ALA A 132 6.19 2.38 -2.52
CA ALA A 132 5.96 1.32 -3.48
C ALA A 132 6.40 -0.06 -2.93
N ALA A 133 7.58 -0.15 -2.31
CA ALA A 133 8.09 -1.37 -1.70
C ALA A 133 7.22 -1.87 -0.55
N ALA A 134 6.73 -0.97 0.30
CA ALA A 134 5.78 -1.31 1.37
C ALA A 134 4.45 -1.87 0.85
N ARG A 135 4.11 -1.63 -0.43
CA ARG A 135 2.93 -2.18 -1.11
C ARG A 135 3.18 -3.48 -1.87
N VAL A 136 4.44 -3.81 -2.11
CA VAL A 136 4.85 -5.15 -2.58
C VAL A 136 5.12 -6.04 -1.35
N GLY A 137 4.31 -5.89 -0.32
CA GLY A 137 4.45 -6.59 0.96
C GLY A 137 3.20 -7.40 1.28
N VAL A 138 3.36 -8.39 2.15
CA VAL A 138 2.23 -9.04 2.80
C VAL A 138 1.49 -8.05 3.70
N ARG A 139 0.18 -8.20 3.78
CA ARG A 139 -0.69 -7.43 4.65
C ARG A 139 -0.76 -8.07 6.04
N TYR A 140 -0.79 -7.22 7.06
CA TYR A 140 -0.74 -7.64 8.48
C TYR A 140 -2.08 -7.49 9.21
N ASP A 141 -3.05 -6.83 8.57
CA ASP A 141 -4.37 -6.46 9.09
C ASP A 141 -5.46 -7.50 8.77
N GLY A 142 -5.07 -8.75 8.52
CA GLY A 142 -6.00 -9.81 8.15
C GLY A 142 -5.32 -11.15 7.86
N PHE A 143 -6.01 -12.01 7.11
CA PHE A 143 -5.54 -13.34 6.74
C PHE A 143 -5.49 -13.48 5.23
N TYR A 144 -4.63 -14.36 4.75
CA TYR A 144 -4.68 -14.86 3.37
C TYR A 144 -5.37 -16.21 3.39
N ALA A 145 -6.45 -16.37 2.63
CA ALA A 145 -7.29 -17.55 2.65
C ALA A 145 -7.38 -18.22 1.27
N LYS A 146 -7.28 -19.55 1.25
CA LYS A 146 -7.52 -20.38 0.06
C LYS A 146 -8.38 -21.59 0.46
N PRO A 147 -9.44 -21.92 -0.28
CA PRO A 147 -10.13 -23.20 -0.12
C PRO A 147 -9.14 -24.36 -0.24
N SER A 148 -9.21 -25.31 0.70
CA SER A 148 -8.36 -26.50 0.67
C SER A 148 -8.91 -27.52 -0.34
N SER A 149 -8.08 -28.50 -0.70
CA SER A 149 -8.52 -29.67 -1.47
C SER A 149 -9.53 -30.53 -0.71
N LYS A 150 -9.53 -30.46 0.62
CA LYS A 150 -10.54 -31.09 1.47
C LYS A 150 -11.77 -30.20 1.56
N GLU A 151 -12.91 -30.72 1.08
CA GLU A 151 -14.19 -29.99 1.08
C GLU A 151 -14.54 -29.47 2.49
N GLY A 152 -14.93 -28.19 2.56
CA GLY A 152 -15.29 -27.52 3.80
C GLY A 152 -14.10 -27.02 4.64
N PHE A 153 -12.85 -27.19 4.19
CA PHE A 153 -11.67 -26.65 4.86
C PHE A 153 -11.05 -25.49 4.08
N THR A 154 -10.45 -24.55 4.81
CA THR A 154 -9.74 -23.39 4.28
C THR A 154 -8.34 -23.35 4.89
N GLU A 155 -7.35 -23.11 4.03
CA GLU A 155 -5.96 -22.86 4.39
C GLU A 155 -5.80 -21.35 4.65
N PHE A 156 -5.39 -21.00 5.86
CA PHE A 156 -5.15 -19.62 6.29
C PHE A 156 -3.66 -19.37 6.51
N LEU A 157 -3.20 -18.21 6.07
CA LEU A 157 -1.88 -17.67 6.40
C LEU A 157 -2.05 -16.32 7.10
N ARG A 158 -1.18 -16.04 8.07
CA ARG A 158 -1.11 -14.74 8.74
C ARG A 158 0.34 -14.29 8.86
N PHE A 159 0.62 -13.06 8.45
CA PHE A 159 1.95 -12.47 8.49
C PHE A 159 2.04 -11.41 9.59
N TYR A 160 3.24 -11.18 10.11
CA TYR A 160 3.54 -10.14 11.09
C TYR A 160 4.73 -9.27 10.64
N PRO A 161 4.76 -7.97 10.99
CA PRO A 161 5.84 -7.06 10.58
C PRO A 161 7.25 -7.47 11.03
N ASP A 162 7.38 -8.36 12.01
CA ASP A 162 8.67 -8.86 12.51
C ASP A 162 9.21 -10.06 11.73
N GLY A 163 8.59 -10.42 10.61
CA GLY A 163 9.02 -11.53 9.76
C GLY A 163 8.38 -12.87 10.13
N THR A 164 7.46 -12.92 11.10
CA THR A 164 6.74 -14.14 11.47
C THR A 164 5.61 -14.45 10.49
N VAL A 165 5.45 -15.73 10.13
CA VAL A 165 4.27 -16.26 9.43
C VAL A 165 3.67 -17.43 10.21
N LEU A 166 2.33 -17.48 10.22
CA LEU A 166 1.55 -18.58 10.76
C LEU A 166 0.73 -19.23 9.64
N ASP A 167 0.54 -20.55 9.71
CA ASP A 167 -0.42 -21.26 8.88
C ASP A 167 -1.34 -22.17 9.70
N VAL A 168 -2.56 -22.36 9.20
CA VAL A 168 -3.51 -23.34 9.73
C VAL A 168 -4.51 -23.76 8.65
N THR A 169 -4.91 -25.03 8.66
CA THR A 169 -6.02 -25.53 7.84
C THR A 169 -7.19 -25.92 8.73
N THR A 170 -8.36 -25.29 8.52
CA THR A 170 -9.53 -25.50 9.39
C THR A 170 -10.85 -25.31 8.65
N SER A 171 -11.94 -25.84 9.20
CA SER A 171 -13.30 -25.67 8.69
C SER A 171 -14.03 -24.46 9.27
N GLY A 172 -13.37 -23.67 10.12
CA GLY A 172 -13.94 -22.46 10.72
C GLY A 172 -14.11 -21.32 9.71
N SER A 173 -15.12 -20.48 9.91
CA SER A 173 -15.27 -19.23 9.17
C SER A 173 -14.15 -18.24 9.52
N VAL A 174 -13.90 -17.25 8.67
CA VAL A 174 -12.90 -16.20 8.91
C VAL A 174 -13.10 -15.53 10.28
N GLU A 175 -14.35 -15.25 10.67
CA GLU A 175 -14.70 -14.61 11.94
C GLU A 175 -14.47 -15.51 13.15
N GLN A 176 -14.59 -16.83 12.98
CA GLN A 176 -14.28 -17.80 14.02
C GLN A 176 -12.76 -17.92 14.20
N VAL A 177 -12.03 -18.02 13.10
CA VAL A 177 -10.56 -18.10 13.05
C VAL A 177 -9.93 -16.83 13.65
N ALA A 178 -10.53 -15.67 13.39
CA ALA A 178 -10.12 -14.37 13.94
C ALA A 178 -9.95 -14.32 15.46
N ARG A 179 -10.65 -15.18 16.19
CA ARG A 179 -10.68 -15.16 17.66
C ARG A 179 -9.46 -15.82 18.29
N TRP A 180 -8.76 -16.67 17.54
CA TRP A 180 -7.70 -17.52 18.09
C TRP A 180 -6.47 -17.64 17.21
N PHE A 181 -6.53 -17.33 15.91
CA PHE A 181 -5.39 -17.50 15.00
C PHE A 181 -4.34 -16.40 15.17
N ASN A 182 -3.54 -16.50 16.24
CA ASN A 182 -2.49 -15.59 16.64
C ASN A 182 -1.28 -16.35 17.23
N ARG A 183 -0.17 -15.65 17.51
CA ARG A 183 1.10 -16.27 17.96
C ARG A 183 1.02 -16.99 19.30
N ASP A 184 0.03 -16.69 20.12
CA ASP A 184 -0.13 -17.29 21.45
C ASP A 184 -0.90 -18.60 21.41
N HIS A 185 -1.50 -18.96 20.26
CA HIS A 185 -2.27 -20.18 20.12
C HIS A 185 -1.35 -21.38 19.87
N PRO A 186 -1.53 -22.49 20.60
CA PRO A 186 -0.73 -23.70 20.40
C PRO A 186 -1.04 -24.35 19.04
N ASP A 187 -0.17 -25.26 18.61
CA ASP A 187 -0.40 -26.15 17.46
C ASP A 187 -0.67 -25.44 16.12
N LEU A 188 -0.10 -24.24 15.94
CA LEU A 188 -0.05 -23.56 14.65
C LEU A 188 1.27 -23.84 13.94
N GLY A 189 1.22 -23.99 12.62
CA GLY A 189 2.43 -23.96 11.83
C GLY A 189 3.03 -22.55 11.91
N THR A 190 4.30 -22.46 12.31
CA THR A 190 4.99 -21.20 12.56
C THR A 190 6.32 -21.19 11.83
N GLY A 191 6.66 -20.07 11.20
CA GLY A 191 7.95 -19.89 10.53
C GLY A 191 8.29 -18.43 10.29
N THR A 192 9.33 -18.20 9.51
CA THR A 192 9.72 -16.88 9.01
C THR A 192 9.49 -16.77 7.52
N TYR A 193 9.28 -15.56 7.03
CA TYR A 193 9.13 -15.28 5.60
C TYR A 193 10.15 -14.26 5.11
N ASP A 194 10.53 -14.39 3.85
CA ASP A 194 11.39 -13.47 3.13
C ASP A 194 10.67 -12.94 1.89
N ILE A 195 10.84 -11.66 1.61
CA ILE A 195 10.31 -11.01 0.40
C ILE A 195 11.47 -10.34 -0.33
N VAL A 196 11.64 -10.68 -1.61
CA VAL A 196 12.62 -10.07 -2.51
C VAL A 196 11.91 -9.66 -3.79
N GLY A 197 11.68 -8.36 -3.95
CA GLY A 197 10.82 -7.85 -5.02
C GLY A 197 9.37 -8.27 -4.77
N ASP A 198 8.74 -8.92 -5.75
CA ASP A 198 7.41 -9.52 -5.62
C ASP A 198 7.44 -10.99 -5.18
N ARG A 199 8.62 -11.61 -5.12
CA ARG A 199 8.74 -13.01 -4.70
C ARG A 199 8.71 -13.11 -3.18
N ILE A 200 7.95 -14.09 -2.69
CA ILE A 200 7.84 -14.44 -1.27
C ILE A 200 8.15 -15.91 -1.05
N THR A 201 8.93 -16.22 -0.02
CA THR A 201 9.25 -17.59 0.40
C THR A 201 9.10 -17.75 1.90
N PHE A 202 8.54 -18.87 2.35
CA PHE A 202 8.41 -19.20 3.78
C PHE A 202 8.19 -20.70 4.01
N ALA A 203 8.52 -21.17 5.21
CA ALA A 203 8.43 -22.59 5.56
C ALA A 203 7.96 -22.81 7.01
N PRO A 204 6.68 -22.57 7.30
CA PRO A 204 6.14 -22.78 8.64
C PRO A 204 6.12 -24.27 8.98
N SER A 205 6.31 -24.55 10.26
CA SER A 205 6.38 -25.90 10.80
C SER A 205 5.52 -26.04 12.05
N ASP A 206 4.85 -27.17 12.18
CA ASP A 206 4.11 -27.59 13.38
C ASP A 206 4.61 -28.97 13.87
N SER A 207 3.84 -29.62 14.73
CA SER A 207 4.16 -30.98 15.23
C SER A 207 4.10 -32.08 14.16
N TYR A 208 3.41 -31.84 13.03
CA TYR A 208 3.26 -32.80 11.93
C TYR A 208 4.34 -32.62 10.86
N GLY A 209 4.88 -31.40 10.71
CA GLY A 209 6.09 -31.13 9.97
C GLY A 209 6.05 -29.79 9.23
N THR A 210 6.86 -29.68 8.18
CA THR A 210 7.08 -28.41 7.45
C THR A 210 6.34 -28.40 6.12
N ILE A 211 5.76 -27.26 5.77
CA ILE A 211 5.27 -26.97 4.42
C ILE A 211 6.06 -25.79 3.87
N GLU A 212 6.69 -25.98 2.72
CA GLU A 212 7.42 -24.91 2.02
C GLU A 212 6.49 -24.19 1.06
N TYR A 213 6.60 -22.87 1.01
CA TYR A 213 5.85 -21.97 0.14
C TYR A 213 6.83 -21.10 -0.65
N ASP A 214 6.63 -21.01 -1.96
CA ASP A 214 7.38 -20.14 -2.87
C ASP A 214 6.42 -19.54 -3.89
N GLY A 215 6.46 -18.22 -4.09
CA GLY A 215 5.58 -17.61 -5.07
C GLY A 215 5.68 -16.10 -5.15
N THR A 216 4.61 -15.47 -5.61
CA THR A 216 4.58 -14.02 -5.88
C THR A 216 3.40 -13.31 -5.23
N LEU A 217 3.65 -12.09 -4.78
CA LEU A 217 2.66 -11.11 -4.34
C LEU A 217 2.05 -10.42 -5.55
N ARG A 218 0.71 -10.39 -5.61
CA ARG A 218 -0.06 -9.70 -6.66
C ARG A 218 -1.13 -8.81 -6.05
N GLU A 219 -1.72 -7.96 -6.90
CA GLU A 219 -2.81 -7.06 -6.50
C GLU A 219 -2.48 -6.24 -5.24
N GLU A 220 -1.26 -5.66 -5.20
CA GLU A 220 -0.80 -4.82 -4.08
C GLU A 220 -0.80 -5.55 -2.73
N GLY A 221 -0.41 -6.83 -2.75
CA GLY A 221 -0.46 -7.70 -1.57
C GLY A 221 -1.86 -8.27 -1.29
N GLY A 222 -2.83 -8.08 -2.18
CA GLY A 222 -4.16 -8.68 -2.08
C GLY A 222 -4.21 -10.17 -2.41
N GLU A 223 -3.25 -10.67 -3.19
CA GLU A 223 -3.17 -12.09 -3.56
C GLU A 223 -1.75 -12.64 -3.40
N LEU A 224 -1.65 -13.88 -2.91
CA LEU A 224 -0.43 -14.68 -2.92
C LEU A 224 -0.62 -15.85 -3.87
N HIS A 225 0.18 -15.87 -4.95
CA HIS A 225 0.21 -16.96 -5.91
C HIS A 225 1.37 -17.86 -5.53
N LEU A 226 1.09 -18.96 -4.83
CA LEU A 226 2.10 -19.79 -4.18
C LEU A 226 2.09 -21.21 -4.74
N HIS A 227 3.29 -21.74 -4.93
CA HIS A 227 3.59 -23.15 -5.02
C HIS A 227 3.89 -23.69 -3.61
N THR A 228 3.33 -24.84 -3.26
CA THR A 228 3.54 -25.49 -1.97
C THR A 228 4.21 -26.85 -2.12
N LEU A 229 5.08 -27.18 -1.17
CA LEU A 229 5.70 -28.50 -1.03
C LEU A 229 5.61 -28.95 0.44
N SER A 230 4.80 -29.97 0.70
CA SER A 230 4.75 -30.61 2.01
C SER A 230 5.96 -31.51 2.21
N ARG A 231 6.80 -31.21 3.20
CA ARG A 231 7.91 -32.08 3.62
C ARG A 231 7.43 -33.30 4.43
N ILE A 232 6.13 -33.35 4.75
CA ILE A 232 5.49 -34.43 5.52
C ILE A 232 5.25 -35.65 4.62
N ASN A 233 4.69 -35.44 3.43
CA ASN A 233 4.29 -36.52 2.52
C ASN A 233 4.72 -36.30 1.06
N GLY A 234 5.46 -35.22 0.76
CA GLY A 234 5.92 -34.88 -0.58
C GLY A 234 4.84 -34.29 -1.50
N HIS A 235 3.64 -34.03 -0.99
CA HIS A 235 2.56 -33.43 -1.77
C HIS A 235 2.91 -32.01 -2.22
N GLN A 236 2.53 -31.67 -3.45
CA GLN A 236 2.73 -30.34 -4.02
C GLN A 236 1.43 -29.80 -4.60
N SER A 237 1.24 -28.49 -4.51
CA SER A 237 0.08 -27.80 -5.09
C SER A 237 0.39 -26.36 -5.38
N ASP A 238 -0.21 -25.83 -6.44
CA ASP A 238 -0.29 -24.38 -6.68
C ASP A 238 -1.61 -23.83 -6.15
N GLY A 239 -1.62 -22.57 -5.73
CA GLY A 239 -2.82 -21.93 -5.22
C GLY A 239 -2.74 -20.42 -5.15
N VAL A 240 -3.91 -19.79 -5.08
CA VAL A 240 -4.04 -18.35 -4.87
C VAL A 240 -4.71 -18.10 -3.53
N TRP A 241 -3.96 -17.57 -2.56
CA TRP A 241 -4.53 -17.11 -1.31
C TRP A 241 -4.93 -15.66 -1.45
N ARG A 242 -6.18 -15.35 -1.13
CA ARG A 242 -6.72 -14.00 -1.21
C ARG A 242 -6.79 -13.37 0.16
N PHE A 243 -6.43 -12.10 0.23
CA PHE A 243 -6.46 -11.34 1.47
C PHE A 243 -7.90 -11.10 1.92
N VAL A 244 -8.16 -11.36 3.20
CA VAL A 244 -9.41 -11.09 3.88
C VAL A 244 -9.08 -10.20 5.08
N PRO A 245 -9.52 -8.92 5.10
CA PRO A 245 -9.31 -8.04 6.25
C PRO A 245 -10.08 -8.56 7.46
N VAL A 246 -9.48 -8.47 8.64
CA VAL A 246 -10.09 -8.96 9.88
C VAL A 246 -9.88 -7.95 10.99
N GLN A 247 -10.91 -7.73 11.82
CA GLN A 247 -10.76 -6.93 13.03
C GLN A 247 -10.05 -7.74 14.10
N LEU A 248 -8.71 -7.69 14.07
CA LEU A 248 -7.84 -8.43 14.97
C LEU A 248 -7.89 -7.79 16.37
N ARG A 249 -8.07 -8.60 17.42
CA ARG A 249 -7.90 -8.11 18.78
C ARG A 249 -6.43 -7.73 18.97
N ARG A 250 -6.18 -6.54 19.53
CA ARG A 250 -4.83 -6.13 19.94
C ARG A 250 -4.38 -7.11 21.03
N SER A 251 -3.32 -7.87 20.74
CA SER A 251 -2.48 -8.56 21.73
C SER A 251 -1.68 -7.53 22.51
#